data_AF-G3HWR0-F1
#
_entry.id   AF-G3HWR0-F1
#
_cell.length_a   1.000
_cell.length_b   1.000
_cell.length_c   1.000
_cell.angle_alpha   90.00
_cell.angle_beta   90.00
_cell.angle_gamma   90.00
#
_symmetry.space_group_name_H-M   'P 1'
#
loop_
_entity.id
_entity.type
_entity.pdbx_description
1 polymer ?
#
loop_
_entity_poly.entity_id
_entity_poly.type
_entity_poly.pdbx_seq_one_letter_code
_entity_poly.pdbx_strand_id
1 'polypeptide(L)'
;MYILALFGNLLIILTLPQSDLKHLSQCQNLCQLKHLNLSNSLFSGSSDTHLQVLIENTSDTLQTLKLSNYSMKDSELRDLLPALSQCSQLTTVNFYDDFSTAVLKKLVQGMTDPNNLTVEFYPAPLECYDPLGSVHVEEFSQLCLELQDIVFAKRQPKTIAFATRICPKCHRSCVYNMEIRLCQC
;
A
#
# COMPACT_ATOMS: atom_id res chain seq x y z
N MET A 1 15.26 -6.02 18.14
CA MET A 1 15.84 -4.67 18.35
C MET A 1 14.89 -3.69 17.67
N TYR A 2 13.99 -3.08 18.44
CA TYR A 2 13.03 -2.10 17.95
C TYR A 2 13.77 -0.82 17.64
N ILE A 3 14.02 -0.53 16.36
CA ILE A 3 14.48 0.80 15.99
C ILE A 3 13.22 1.65 15.83
N LEU A 4 12.75 2.23 16.95
CA LEU A 4 11.95 3.45 16.93
C LEU A 4 12.87 4.58 16.47
N ALA A 5 13.18 4.62 15.17
CA ALA A 5 13.90 5.74 14.59
C ALA A 5 12.90 6.87 14.35
N LEU A 6 12.57 7.63 15.40
CA LEU A 6 12.02 8.98 15.26
C LEU A 6 13.19 9.91 14.87
N PHE A 7 13.59 9.90 13.60
CA PHE A 7 14.44 10.98 13.07
C PHE A 7 13.50 12.06 12.52
N GLY A 8 13.12 13.01 13.37
CA GLY A 8 12.16 14.06 12.99
C GLY A 8 10.73 13.50 12.79
N ASN A 9 10.09 13.81 11.66
CA ASN A 9 8.70 13.45 11.32
C ASN A 9 8.55 12.09 10.58
N LEU A 10 9.58 11.24 10.64
CA LEU A 10 9.64 9.97 9.93
C LEU A 10 9.52 8.83 10.93
N LEU A 11 8.48 8.00 10.80
CA LEU A 11 8.31 6.77 11.56
C LEU A 11 8.45 5.58 10.61
N ILE A 12 9.63 4.98 10.62
CA ILE A 12 9.89 3.71 9.93
C ILE A 12 9.75 2.61 10.96
N ILE A 13 8.80 1.71 10.77
CA ILE A 13 8.68 0.54 11.65
C ILE A 13 8.85 -0.72 10.84
N LEU A 14 9.98 -1.39 11.10
CA LEU A 14 10.43 -2.56 10.33
C LEU A 14 9.72 -3.86 10.74
N THR A 15 9.13 -3.90 11.95
CA THR A 15 8.27 -4.99 12.42
C THR A 15 7.48 -4.47 13.62
N LEU A 16 6.15 -4.42 13.53
CA LEU A 16 5.28 -4.13 14.68
C LEU A 16 4.52 -5.37 15.11
N PRO A 17 4.66 -5.79 16.37
CA PRO A 17 3.63 -6.57 17.04
C PRO A 17 2.31 -5.79 17.09
N GLN A 18 1.19 -6.51 17.10
CA GLN A 18 -0.14 -5.91 17.21
C GLN A 18 -0.32 -5.04 18.47
N SER A 19 0.32 -5.40 19.58
CA SER A 19 0.30 -4.60 20.81
C SER A 19 0.78 -3.17 20.59
N ASP A 20 1.80 -3.02 19.74
CA ASP A 20 2.47 -1.76 19.53
C ASP A 20 1.62 -0.86 18.64
N LEU A 21 0.88 -1.42 17.66
CA LEU A 21 -0.06 -0.66 16.84
C LEU A 21 -1.15 0.03 17.68
N LYS A 22 -1.67 -0.66 18.71
CA LYS A 22 -2.62 -0.07 19.66
C LYS A 22 -2.00 1.08 20.47
N HIS A 23 -0.75 0.94 20.89
CA HIS A 23 -0.05 2.01 21.61
C HIS A 23 0.21 3.22 20.71
N LEU A 24 0.60 2.98 19.46
CA LEU A 24 0.82 4.03 18.46
C LEU A 24 -0.48 4.79 18.17
N SER A 25 -1.59 4.09 17.97
CA SER A 25 -2.89 4.73 17.68
C SER A 25 -3.41 5.60 18.83
N GLN A 26 -2.91 5.39 20.05
CA GLN A 26 -3.25 6.18 21.24
C GLN A 26 -2.23 7.29 21.57
N CYS A 27 -1.10 7.34 20.84
CA CYS A 27 -0.02 8.27 21.13
C CYS A 27 -0.26 9.63 20.44
N GLN A 28 -0.66 10.64 21.22
CA GLN A 28 -0.92 11.99 20.70
C GLN A 28 0.28 12.63 19.99
N ASN A 29 1.51 12.25 20.38
CA ASN A 29 2.73 12.76 19.73
C ASN A 29 2.87 12.30 18.27
N LEU A 30 2.12 11.27 17.86
CA LEU A 30 2.17 10.71 16.52
C LEU A 30 1.19 11.37 15.55
N CYS A 31 0.29 12.25 16.00
CA CYS A 31 -0.65 12.94 15.10
C CYS A 31 0.02 13.86 14.06
N GLN A 32 1.34 14.08 14.19
CA GLN A 32 2.14 14.91 13.29
C GLN A 32 3.07 14.10 12.37
N LEU A 33 2.88 12.78 12.29
CA LEU A 33 3.69 11.90 11.45
C LEU A 33 3.49 12.22 9.97
N LYS A 34 4.61 12.45 9.28
CA LYS A 34 4.61 12.63 7.83
C LYS A 34 4.82 11.33 7.06
N HIS A 35 5.47 10.36 7.69
CA HIS A 35 5.80 9.11 7.00
C HIS A 35 5.49 7.94 7.91
N LEU A 36 4.61 7.06 7.43
CA LEU A 36 4.20 5.83 8.09
C LEU A 36 4.60 4.65 7.20
N ASN A 37 5.56 3.87 7.66
CA ASN A 37 5.93 2.61 7.02
C ASN A 37 5.68 1.46 7.97
N LEU A 38 4.71 0.61 7.60
CA LEU A 38 4.32 -0.60 8.33
C LEU A 38 4.63 -1.85 7.51
N SER A 39 5.48 -1.75 6.48
CA SER A 39 5.87 -2.89 5.66
C SER A 39 6.62 -3.91 6.51
N ASN A 40 6.21 -5.18 6.45
CA ASN A 40 6.69 -6.29 7.28
C ASN A 40 6.13 -6.34 8.71
N SER A 41 4.99 -5.71 8.96
CA SER A 41 4.26 -5.95 10.20
C SER A 41 3.39 -7.21 10.05
N LEU A 42 3.10 -7.90 11.15
CA LEU A 42 2.16 -9.02 11.19
C LEU A 42 1.04 -8.65 12.14
N PHE A 43 -0.09 -8.27 11.59
CA PHE A 43 -1.27 -7.92 12.35
C PHE A 43 -2.42 -8.88 12.01
N SER A 44 -2.99 -9.51 13.03
CA SER A 44 -4.17 -10.38 12.90
C SER A 44 -5.45 -9.53 12.81
N GLY A 45 -6.53 -10.05 12.21
CA GLY A 45 -7.79 -9.33 11.86
C GLY A 45 -8.62 -8.69 12.99
N SER A 46 -8.00 -8.34 14.12
CA SER A 46 -8.48 -7.42 15.16
C SER A 46 -7.65 -6.12 15.23
N SER A 47 -6.72 -5.96 14.30
CA SER A 47 -5.78 -4.83 14.20
C SER A 47 -6.27 -3.71 13.29
N ASP A 48 -7.29 -3.97 12.48
CA ASP A 48 -7.81 -3.05 11.46
C ASP A 48 -8.31 -1.74 12.07
N THR A 49 -8.92 -1.82 13.25
CA THR A 49 -9.40 -0.63 13.98
C THR A 49 -8.27 0.29 14.43
N HIS A 50 -7.13 -0.26 14.85
CA HIS A 50 -6.01 0.55 15.34
C HIS A 50 -5.22 1.16 14.19
N LEU A 51 -5.08 0.44 13.07
CA LEU A 51 -4.46 0.99 11.87
C LEU A 51 -5.31 2.13 11.30
N GLN A 52 -6.62 1.93 11.21
CA GLN A 52 -7.54 2.98 10.78
C GLN A 52 -7.40 4.23 11.65
N VAL A 53 -7.49 4.09 12.98
CA VAL A 53 -7.36 5.21 13.92
C VAL A 53 -6.00 5.90 13.80
N LEU A 54 -4.90 5.16 13.57
CA LEU A 54 -3.58 5.76 13.37
C LEU A 54 -3.52 6.60 12.09
N ILE A 55 -4.12 6.14 10.99
CA ILE A 55 -4.21 6.90 9.74
C ILE A 55 -5.10 8.13 9.93
N GLU A 56 -6.25 8.00 10.60
CA GLU A 56 -7.15 9.12 10.91
C GLU A 56 -6.45 10.20 11.74
N ASN A 57 -5.72 9.80 12.78
CA ASN A 57 -4.96 10.71 13.64
C ASN A 57 -3.84 11.46 12.90
N THR A 58 -3.38 10.93 11.76
CA THR A 58 -2.28 11.50 10.96
C THR A 58 -2.76 12.11 9.64
N SER A 59 -4.06 12.08 9.37
CA SER A 59 -4.67 12.51 8.09
C SER A 59 -4.25 13.91 7.64
N ASP A 60 -4.10 14.83 8.58
CA ASP A 60 -3.68 16.20 8.30
C ASP A 60 -2.19 16.36 8.00
N THR A 61 -1.34 15.37 8.28
CA THR A 61 0.13 15.49 8.16
C THR A 61 0.81 14.40 7.35
N LEU A 62 0.13 13.27 7.14
CA LEU A 62 0.68 12.10 6.48
C LEU A 62 0.97 12.37 5.00
N GLN A 63 2.25 12.26 4.63
CA GLN A 63 2.76 12.47 3.27
C GLN A 63 3.15 11.15 2.59
N THR A 64 3.57 10.15 3.35
CA THR A 64 3.97 8.84 2.83
C THR A 64 3.35 7.72 3.63
N LEU A 65 2.68 6.80 2.94
CA LEU A 65 2.15 5.57 3.50
C LEU A 65 2.75 4.37 2.77
N LYS A 66 3.35 3.44 3.52
CA LYS A 66 3.77 2.14 3.00
C LYS A 66 3.15 1.03 3.85
N LEU A 67 2.38 0.16 3.21
CA LEU A 67 1.66 -0.94 3.85
C LEU A 67 2.04 -2.29 3.22
N SER A 68 2.44 -3.22 4.09
CA SER A 68 2.56 -4.65 3.77
C SER A 68 2.41 -5.44 5.07
N ASN A 69 1.38 -6.28 5.12
CA ASN A 69 1.09 -7.15 6.26
C ASN A 69 1.26 -8.64 5.92
N TYR A 70 1.79 -8.99 4.74
CA TYR A 70 1.91 -10.36 4.21
C TYR A 70 0.58 -11.13 4.04
N SER A 71 -0.52 -10.66 4.64
CA SER A 71 -1.82 -11.32 4.63
C SER A 71 -3.00 -10.37 4.82
N MET A 72 -2.85 -9.08 4.47
CA MET A 72 -3.98 -8.15 4.53
C MET A 72 -5.06 -8.60 3.55
N LYS A 73 -6.31 -8.66 4.00
CA LYS A 73 -7.46 -9.05 3.18
C LYS A 73 -8.08 -7.84 2.50
N ASP A 74 -8.81 -8.09 1.41
CA ASP A 74 -9.63 -7.10 0.73
C ASP A 74 -10.59 -6.35 1.67
N SER A 75 -11.15 -7.02 2.67
CA SER A 75 -12.03 -6.39 3.66
C SER A 75 -11.30 -5.36 4.50
N GLU A 76 -10.10 -5.70 4.96
CA GLU A 76 -9.27 -4.88 5.84
C GLU A 76 -8.80 -3.63 5.07
N LEU A 77 -8.33 -3.80 3.84
CA LEU A 77 -7.98 -2.68 2.96
C LEU A 77 -9.18 -1.75 2.70
N ARG A 78 -10.37 -2.33 2.50
CA ARG A 78 -11.60 -1.55 2.27
C ARG A 78 -11.97 -0.71 3.49
N ASP A 79 -11.76 -1.23 4.69
CA ASP A 79 -12.06 -0.53 5.94
C ASP A 79 -11.10 0.66 6.17
N LEU A 80 -9.91 0.66 5.55
CA LEU A 80 -8.98 1.80 5.57
C LEU A 80 -9.37 2.93 4.61
N LEU A 81 -10.21 2.69 3.60
CA LEU A 81 -10.53 3.69 2.57
C LEU A 81 -11.06 5.02 3.13
N PRO A 82 -11.98 5.03 4.12
CA PRO A 82 -12.47 6.29 4.70
C PRO A 82 -11.38 7.11 5.40
N ALA A 83 -10.41 6.45 6.03
CA ALA A 83 -9.28 7.13 6.67
C ALA A 83 -8.29 7.67 5.63
N LEU A 84 -8.03 6.88 4.58
CA LEU A 84 -7.14 7.27 3.48
C LEU A 84 -7.66 8.49 2.71
N SER A 85 -8.97 8.58 2.48
CA SER A 85 -9.57 9.71 1.77
C SER A 85 -9.49 11.04 2.54
N GLN A 86 -9.30 10.98 3.86
CA GLN A 86 -9.07 12.16 4.71
C GLN A 86 -7.62 12.66 4.65
N CYS A 87 -6.67 11.87 4.13
CA CYS A 87 -5.25 12.19 4.12
C CYS A 87 -4.90 13.25 3.06
N SER A 88 -5.18 14.51 3.35
CA SER A 88 -5.05 15.62 2.38
C SER A 88 -3.62 15.91 1.94
N GLN A 89 -2.61 15.59 2.76
CA GLN A 89 -1.19 15.79 2.44
C GLN A 89 -0.50 14.57 1.81
N LEU A 90 -1.24 13.49 1.52
CA LEU A 90 -0.65 12.24 1.06
C LEU A 90 -0.08 12.41 -0.36
N THR A 91 1.23 12.16 -0.50
CA THR A 91 1.95 12.29 -1.78
C THR A 91 2.52 11.00 -2.31
N THR A 92 2.77 10.03 -1.42
CA THR A 92 3.35 8.74 -1.76
C THR A 92 2.56 7.62 -1.10
N VAL A 93 2.12 6.65 -1.89
CA VAL A 93 1.54 5.40 -1.39
C VAL A 93 2.27 4.20 -1.94
N ASN A 94 2.36 3.16 -1.12
CA ASN A 94 2.96 1.91 -1.51
C ASN A 94 2.28 0.72 -0.82
N PHE A 95 1.67 -0.16 -1.60
CA PHE A 95 0.98 -1.35 -1.14
C PHE A 95 1.67 -2.59 -1.73
N TYR A 96 1.90 -3.62 -0.92
CA TYR A 96 2.63 -4.83 -1.34
C TYR A 96 1.90 -6.16 -1.13
N ASP A 97 0.71 -6.17 -0.53
CA ASP A 97 -0.04 -7.41 -0.26
C ASP A 97 -0.86 -7.87 -1.48
N ASP A 98 -1.34 -9.11 -1.47
CA ASP A 98 -2.14 -9.63 -2.58
C ASP A 98 -3.61 -9.23 -2.44
N PHE A 99 -4.10 -8.45 -3.41
CA PHE A 99 -5.46 -7.91 -3.40
C PHE A 99 -6.21 -8.28 -4.67
N SER A 100 -7.51 -8.50 -4.56
CA SER A 100 -8.34 -8.65 -5.76
C SER A 100 -8.35 -7.37 -6.60
N THR A 101 -8.56 -7.53 -7.90
CA THR A 101 -8.82 -6.44 -8.83
C THR A 101 -9.98 -5.57 -8.32
N ALA A 102 -11.01 -6.20 -7.73
CA ALA A 102 -12.18 -5.49 -7.24
C ALA A 102 -11.84 -4.50 -6.11
N VAL A 103 -11.02 -4.90 -5.13
CA VAL A 103 -10.62 -3.98 -4.05
C VAL A 103 -9.59 -2.96 -4.54
N LEU A 104 -8.67 -3.34 -5.44
CA LEU A 104 -7.71 -2.40 -6.03
C LEU A 104 -8.42 -1.30 -6.82
N LYS A 105 -9.45 -1.65 -7.62
CA LYS A 105 -10.31 -0.66 -8.29
C LYS A 105 -10.96 0.29 -7.30
N LYS A 106 -11.51 -0.22 -6.19
CA LYS A 106 -12.09 0.64 -5.14
C LYS A 106 -11.06 1.51 -4.46
N LEU A 107 -9.84 1.01 -4.23
CA LEU A 107 -8.74 1.75 -3.64
C LEU A 107 -8.34 2.94 -4.51
N VAL A 108 -8.01 2.69 -5.78
CA VAL A 108 -7.58 3.76 -6.70
C VAL A 108 -8.71 4.76 -6.97
N GLN A 109 -9.97 4.33 -6.92
CA GLN A 109 -11.14 5.21 -7.00
C GLN A 109 -11.36 6.03 -5.72
N GLY A 110 -11.17 5.43 -4.54
CA GLY A 110 -11.43 6.06 -3.25
C GLY A 110 -10.38 7.10 -2.85
N MET A 111 -9.17 6.98 -3.40
CA MET A 111 -8.14 8.00 -3.30
C MET A 111 -8.54 9.22 -4.15
N THR A 112 -9.10 10.23 -3.48
CA THR A 112 -9.45 11.52 -4.07
C THR A 112 -8.22 12.31 -4.48
N ASP A 113 -8.33 13.09 -5.55
CA ASP A 113 -7.31 14.04 -5.98
C ASP A 113 -7.67 15.47 -5.58
N PRO A 114 -6.68 16.39 -5.49
CA PRO A 114 -6.48 17.19 -6.71
C PRO A 114 -5.03 17.54 -7.14
N ASN A 115 -3.95 17.04 -6.50
CA ASN A 115 -2.56 17.21 -7.01
C ASN A 115 -1.45 16.53 -6.17
N ASN A 116 -1.75 15.99 -4.99
CA ASN A 116 -0.69 15.64 -4.04
C ASN A 116 -0.07 14.25 -4.30
N LEU A 117 -0.85 13.25 -4.73
CA LEU A 117 -0.32 11.93 -5.05
C LEU A 117 0.58 11.99 -6.29
N THR A 118 1.88 11.93 -6.06
CA THR A 118 2.90 12.00 -7.11
C THR A 118 3.57 10.66 -7.36
N VAL A 119 3.55 9.76 -6.37
CA VAL A 119 4.21 8.45 -6.42
C VAL A 119 3.28 7.37 -5.89
N GLU A 120 2.93 6.42 -6.74
CA GLU A 120 1.96 5.37 -6.43
C GLU A 120 2.51 4.00 -6.80
N PHE A 121 2.61 3.13 -5.80
CA PHE A 121 3.01 1.74 -5.99
C PHE A 121 1.89 0.82 -5.51
N TYR A 122 1.44 -0.05 -6.40
CA TYR A 122 0.39 -1.02 -6.13
C TYR A 122 0.89 -2.44 -6.38
N PRO A 123 0.31 -3.45 -5.71
CA PRO A 123 0.59 -4.83 -6.03
C PRO A 123 -0.12 -5.22 -7.32
N ALA A 124 0.40 -6.25 -7.99
CA ALA A 124 -0.30 -6.89 -9.08
C ALA A 124 -1.62 -7.50 -8.57
N PRO A 125 -2.72 -7.39 -9.33
CA PRO A 125 -3.99 -7.98 -8.91
C PRO A 125 -3.89 -9.49 -8.75
N LEU A 126 -4.59 -10.05 -7.75
CA LEU A 126 -4.56 -11.48 -7.45
C LEU A 126 -4.98 -12.35 -8.64
N GLU A 127 -5.87 -11.83 -9.49
CA GLU A 127 -6.39 -12.52 -10.67
C GLU A 127 -5.32 -12.75 -11.74
N CYS A 128 -4.18 -12.04 -11.73
CA CYS A 128 -3.10 -12.33 -12.67
C CYS A 128 -2.23 -13.53 -12.29
N TYR A 129 -2.50 -14.18 -11.14
CA TYR A 129 -1.75 -15.36 -10.69
C TYR A 129 -2.52 -16.66 -10.93
N ASP A 130 -1.81 -17.69 -11.39
CA ASP A 130 -2.31 -19.05 -11.41
C ASP A 130 -2.36 -19.67 -9.98
N PRO A 131 -2.99 -20.84 -9.79
CA PRO A 131 -3.01 -21.52 -8.48
C PRO A 131 -1.64 -21.91 -7.91
N LEU A 132 -0.58 -21.89 -8.73
CA LEU A 132 0.80 -22.15 -8.32
C LEU A 132 1.57 -20.85 -8.01
N GLY A 133 0.95 -19.69 -8.22
CA GLY A 133 1.54 -18.37 -7.98
C GLY A 133 2.36 -17.82 -9.16
N SER A 134 2.28 -18.43 -10.35
CA SER A 134 2.89 -17.90 -11.58
C SER A 134 2.05 -16.78 -12.16
N VAL A 135 2.69 -15.78 -12.77
CA VAL A 135 1.99 -14.62 -13.35
C VAL A 135 1.62 -14.88 -14.80
N HIS A 136 0.34 -14.71 -15.14
CA HIS A 136 -0.13 -14.59 -16.52
C HIS A 136 0.15 -13.17 -17.04
N VAL A 137 1.07 -13.06 -17.98
CA VAL A 137 1.64 -11.77 -18.40
C VAL A 137 0.64 -10.89 -19.13
N GLU A 138 -0.15 -11.48 -20.03
CA GLU A 138 -1.18 -10.73 -20.75
C GLU A 138 -2.24 -10.20 -19.78
N GLU A 139 -2.70 -11.05 -18.86
CA GLU A 139 -3.70 -10.67 -17.83
C GLU A 139 -3.16 -9.62 -16.87
N PHE A 140 -1.93 -9.78 -16.40
CA PHE A 140 -1.24 -8.77 -15.59
C PHE A 140 -1.19 -7.42 -16.30
N SER A 141 -0.79 -7.40 -17.58
CA SER A 141 -0.68 -6.17 -18.36
C SER A 141 -2.05 -5.51 -18.56
N GLN A 142 -3.07 -6.30 -18.88
CA GLN A 142 -4.43 -5.82 -19.10
C GLN A 142 -5.04 -5.20 -17.83
N LEU A 143 -4.93 -5.90 -16.69
CA LEU A 143 -5.47 -5.41 -15.42
C LEU A 143 -4.71 -4.18 -14.90
N CYS A 144 -3.39 -4.12 -15.10
CA CYS A 144 -2.60 -2.92 -14.76
C CYS A 144 -2.99 -1.71 -15.60
N LEU A 145 -3.25 -1.91 -16.90
CA LEU A 145 -3.76 -0.86 -17.77
C LEU A 145 -5.12 -0.34 -17.29
N GLU A 146 -6.05 -1.23 -16.95
CA GLU A 146 -7.36 -0.84 -16.41
C GLU A 146 -7.26 -0.03 -15.10
N LEU A 147 -6.36 -0.43 -14.20
CA LEU A 147 -6.12 0.31 -12.96
C LEU A 147 -5.48 1.67 -13.24
N GLN A 148 -4.51 1.71 -14.16
CA GLN A 148 -3.87 2.95 -14.59
C GLN A 148 -4.89 3.93 -15.20
N ASP A 149 -5.80 3.46 -16.05
CA ASP A 149 -6.83 4.31 -16.65
C ASP A 149 -7.75 4.93 -15.58
N ILE A 150 -8.10 4.17 -14.54
CA ILE A 150 -8.88 4.69 -13.41
C ILE A 150 -8.11 5.76 -12.64
N VAL A 151 -6.80 5.55 -12.42
CA VAL A 151 -5.93 6.55 -11.78
C VAL A 151 -5.89 7.81 -12.65
N PHE A 152 -5.59 7.67 -13.95
CA PHE A 152 -5.46 8.78 -14.89
C PHE A 152 -6.76 9.54 -15.16
N ALA A 153 -7.92 8.90 -14.98
CA ALA A 153 -9.22 9.57 -15.01
C ALA A 153 -9.43 10.52 -13.82
N LYS A 154 -8.66 10.37 -12.73
CA LYS A 154 -8.80 11.16 -11.50
C LYS A 154 -7.61 12.05 -11.20
N ARG A 155 -6.39 11.61 -11.53
CA ARG A 155 -5.11 12.23 -11.15
C ARG A 155 -3.98 11.84 -12.09
N GLN A 156 -2.89 12.61 -12.13
CA GLN A 156 -1.71 12.29 -12.93
C GLN A 156 -0.44 12.22 -12.08
N PRO A 157 -0.17 11.08 -11.42
CA PRO A 157 1.05 10.91 -10.65
C PRO A 157 2.28 10.96 -11.56
N LYS A 158 3.41 11.46 -11.04
CA LYS A 158 4.71 11.44 -11.73
C LYS A 158 5.23 10.02 -11.90
N THR A 159 4.88 9.13 -10.98
CA THR A 159 5.30 7.74 -10.99
C THR A 159 4.14 6.87 -10.55
N ILE A 160 3.79 5.90 -11.39
CA ILE A 160 2.83 4.85 -11.08
C ILE A 160 3.39 3.51 -11.55
N ALA A 161 3.43 2.52 -10.67
CA ALA A 161 3.85 1.17 -11.01
C ALA A 161 3.05 0.11 -10.28
N PHE A 162 2.88 -1.02 -10.96
CA PHE A 162 2.26 -2.22 -10.42
C PHE A 162 3.31 -3.33 -10.41
N ALA A 163 3.52 -3.97 -9.26
CA ALA A 163 4.58 -4.96 -9.10
C ALA A 163 4.03 -6.32 -8.67
N THR A 164 4.50 -7.38 -9.31
CA THR A 164 4.19 -8.75 -8.88
C THR A 164 4.96 -9.10 -7.61
N ARG A 165 4.59 -10.24 -7.00
CA ARG A 165 5.40 -10.89 -5.96
C ARG A 165 6.86 -11.02 -6.40
N ILE A 166 7.76 -10.92 -5.43
CA ILE A 166 9.19 -11.16 -5.65
C ILE A 166 9.39 -12.67 -5.86
N CYS A 167 9.96 -13.05 -7.00
CA CYS A 167 10.26 -14.42 -7.35
C CYS A 167 11.29 -15.00 -6.35
N PRO A 168 11.00 -16.06 -5.58
CA PRO A 168 11.90 -16.54 -4.53
C PRO A 168 13.21 -17.14 -5.06
N LYS A 169 13.26 -17.50 -6.35
CA LYS A 169 14.45 -18.05 -7.01
C LYS A 169 15.44 -16.98 -7.46
N CYS A 170 14.99 -15.97 -8.21
CA CYS A 170 15.87 -14.93 -8.78
C CYS A 170 15.75 -13.56 -8.13
N HIS A 171 14.86 -13.39 -7.14
CA HIS A 171 14.65 -12.15 -6.40
C HIS A 171 14.20 -10.97 -7.29
N ARG A 172 13.55 -11.25 -8.43
CA ARG A 172 12.98 -10.24 -9.34
C ARG A 172 11.45 -10.25 -9.27
N SER A 173 10.83 -9.10 -9.48
CA SER A 173 9.41 -8.95 -9.76
C SER A 173 9.20 -8.41 -11.17
N CYS A 174 8.04 -8.69 -11.76
CA CYS A 174 7.60 -8.01 -12.97
C CYS A 174 7.00 -6.67 -12.56
N VAL A 175 7.39 -5.58 -13.23
CA VAL A 175 6.91 -4.23 -12.91
C VAL A 175 6.33 -3.56 -14.14
N TYR A 176 5.02 -3.32 -14.12
CA TYR A 176 4.35 -2.52 -15.14
C TYR A 176 4.79 -1.05 -15.03
N ASN A 177 4.99 -0.37 -16.17
CA ASN A 177 5.50 1.02 -16.34
C ASN A 177 6.98 1.31 -16.02
N MET A 178 7.78 0.38 -15.51
CA MET A 178 9.22 0.62 -15.31
C MET A 178 10.13 -0.32 -16.09
N GLU A 179 9.71 -1.57 -16.33
CA GLU A 179 10.28 -2.54 -17.27
C GLU A 179 9.60 -3.90 -17.01
N ILE A 180 8.92 -4.49 -17.99
CA ILE A 180 8.36 -5.84 -17.85
C ILE A 180 9.52 -6.84 -18.01
N ARG A 181 10.16 -7.21 -16.89
CA ARG A 181 11.11 -8.31 -16.85
C ARG A 181 10.46 -9.54 -16.24
N LEU A 182 10.08 -10.48 -17.09
CA LEU A 182 9.48 -11.74 -16.65
C LEU A 182 10.46 -12.55 -15.82
N CYS A 183 10.02 -13.05 -14.66
CA CYS A 183 10.73 -14.13 -13.98
C CYS A 183 10.64 -15.38 -14.88
N GLN A 184 11.78 -15.88 -15.36
CA GLN A 184 11.86 -17.11 -16.18
C GLN A 184 12.19 -18.36 -15.34
N CYS A 185 11.99 -18.31 -14.03
CA CYS A 185 12.51 -19.31 -13.07
C CYS A 185 11.51 -20.39 -12.71
#